data_AF-A0A800C521-F1
#
_entry.id   AF-A0A800C521-F1
#
_cell.length_a   1.000
_cell.length_b   1.000
_cell.length_c   1.000
_cell.angle_alpha   90.00
_cell.angle_beta   90.00
_cell.angle_gamma   90.00
#
_symmetry.space_group_name_H-M   'P 1'
#
loop_
_entity.id
_entity.type
_entity.pdbx_description
1 polymer ?
#
loop_
_entity_poly.entity_id
_entity_poly.type
_entity_poly.pdbx_seq_one_letter_code
_entity_poly.pdbx_strand_id
1 'polypeptide(L)'
;MQSQSTGQFEPAGIRDYFKKAVGVVKLDQTAMAHVAGDPNALRFGIAVTAIGGALAFLPSKTLAGVLVGAFFSILVLFLFAGFVHLFCGYSKGKQEFMGFVRIIGLSGIIDWAVIIPFAGLAITVWSVVISILATEEVYHLSR
;
A
#
# COMPACT_ATOMS: atom_id res chain seq x y z
N MET A 1 -15.90 34.19 -10.04
CA MET A 1 -15.96 32.78 -10.47
C MET A 1 -14.54 32.33 -10.81
N GLN A 2 -13.86 31.69 -9.87
CA GLN A 2 -12.52 31.16 -10.09
C GLN A 2 -12.65 29.83 -10.84
N SER A 3 -12.10 29.81 -12.06
CA SER A 3 -11.91 28.61 -12.86
C SER A 3 -11.19 27.57 -12.01
N GLN A 4 -11.92 26.51 -11.62
CA GLN A 4 -11.31 25.29 -11.11
C GLN A 4 -10.35 24.80 -12.21
N SER A 5 -9.05 24.95 -11.95
CA SER A 5 -8.03 24.22 -12.66
C SER A 5 -8.42 22.76 -12.57
N THR A 6 -8.91 22.21 -13.67
CA THR A 6 -9.01 20.78 -13.88
C THR A 6 -7.58 20.28 -13.81
N GLY A 7 -7.17 19.91 -12.59
CA GLY A 7 -5.85 19.40 -12.26
C GLY A 7 -5.53 18.24 -13.17
N GLN A 8 -4.86 18.55 -14.27
CA GLN A 8 -4.28 17.58 -15.17
C GLN A 8 -3.23 16.88 -14.31
N PHE A 9 -3.57 15.66 -13.86
CA PHE A 9 -2.68 14.82 -13.07
C PHE A 9 -1.44 14.54 -13.93
N GLU A 10 -0.38 15.34 -13.76
CA GLU A 10 0.94 14.93 -14.21
C GLU A 10 1.28 13.62 -13.49
N PRO A 11 1.64 12.55 -14.23
CA PRO A 11 2.04 11.31 -13.60
C PRO A 11 3.26 11.62 -12.72
N ALA A 12 3.07 11.51 -11.41
CA ALA A 12 4.15 11.73 -10.45
C ALA A 12 5.34 10.84 -10.83
N GLY A 13 6.55 11.39 -10.77
CA GLY A 13 7.74 10.62 -11.11
C GLY A 13 7.93 9.44 -10.15
N ILE A 14 8.70 8.44 -10.56
CA ILE A 14 9.09 7.31 -9.68
C ILE A 14 9.60 7.79 -8.32
N ARG A 15 10.38 8.87 -8.31
CA ARG A 15 10.90 9.50 -7.09
C ARG A 15 9.81 10.00 -6.15
N ASP A 16 8.72 10.54 -6.71
CA ASP A 16 7.63 11.08 -5.92
C ASP A 16 6.79 9.96 -5.33
N TYR A 17 6.54 8.88 -6.07
CA TYR A 17 5.92 7.69 -5.50
C TYR A 17 6.78 7.05 -4.42
N PHE A 18 8.10 7.03 -4.58
CA PHE A 18 8.99 6.54 -3.53
C PHE A 18 8.92 7.42 -2.27
N LYS A 19 8.91 8.75 -2.41
CA LYS A 19 8.71 9.67 -1.27
C LYS A 19 7.35 9.44 -0.59
N LYS A 20 6.28 9.29 -1.38
CA LYS A 20 4.94 8.98 -0.86
C LYS A 20 4.94 7.64 -0.13
N ALA A 21 5.58 6.61 -0.67
CA ALA A 21 5.70 5.28 -0.03
C ALA A 21 6.40 5.38 1.33
N VAL A 22 7.52 6.10 1.39
CA VAL A 22 8.23 6.39 2.66
C VAL A 22 7.34 7.20 3.61
N GLY A 23 6.58 8.17 3.11
CA GLY A 23 5.61 8.94 3.90
C GLY A 23 4.52 8.05 4.52
N VAL A 24 3.94 7.14 3.73
CA VAL A 24 2.96 6.16 4.22
C VAL A 24 3.58 5.26 5.30
N VAL A 25 4.80 4.76 5.11
CA VAL A 25 5.51 3.97 6.13
C VAL A 25 5.79 4.78 7.39
N LYS A 26 6.02 6.09 7.26
CA LYS A 26 6.18 7.03 8.38
C LYS A 26 4.86 7.49 8.98
N LEU A 27 3.73 6.93 8.54
CA LEU A 27 2.39 7.24 9.04
C LEU A 27 1.96 8.70 8.77
N ASP A 28 2.47 9.30 7.70
CA ASP A 28 2.07 10.64 7.27
C ASP A 28 0.66 10.60 6.64
N GLN A 29 -0.33 11.15 7.35
CA GLN A 29 -1.73 11.22 6.91
C GLN A 29 -1.88 12.01 5.61
N THR A 30 -1.07 13.05 5.38
CA THR A 30 -1.11 13.84 4.14
C THR A 30 -0.66 12.98 2.96
N ALA A 31 0.41 12.19 3.15
CA ALA A 31 0.85 11.23 2.14
C ALA A 31 -0.21 10.15 1.87
N MET A 32 -0.87 9.62 2.91
CA MET A 32 -1.94 8.63 2.77
C MET A 32 -3.14 9.18 1.99
N ALA A 33 -3.62 10.39 2.34
CA ALA A 33 -4.71 11.06 1.63
C ALA A 33 -4.39 11.28 0.14
N HIS A 34 -3.17 11.76 -0.16
CA HIS A 34 -2.71 11.94 -1.54
C HIS A 34 -2.63 10.61 -2.31
N VAL A 35 -2.24 9.52 -1.65
CA VAL A 35 -2.14 8.19 -2.27
C VAL A 35 -3.51 7.57 -2.48
N ALA A 36 -4.43 7.72 -1.53
CA ALA A 36 -5.80 7.25 -1.67
C ALA A 36 -6.49 7.87 -2.90
N GLY A 37 -6.26 9.17 -3.15
CA GLY A 37 -6.82 9.90 -4.29
C GLY A 37 -6.11 9.70 -5.64
N ASP A 38 -4.96 9.02 -5.69
CA ASP A 38 -4.12 8.93 -6.89
C ASP A 38 -4.22 7.54 -7.57
N PRO A 39 -4.93 7.43 -8.72
CA PRO A 39 -5.08 6.14 -9.41
C PRO A 39 -3.76 5.51 -9.86
N ASN A 40 -2.74 6.32 -10.15
CA ASN A 40 -1.44 5.83 -10.62
C ASN A 40 -0.62 5.23 -9.47
N ALA A 41 -0.92 5.57 -8.22
CA ALA A 41 -0.27 5.00 -7.04
C ALA A 41 -0.45 3.48 -6.96
N LEU A 42 -1.57 2.94 -7.45
CA LEU A 42 -1.80 1.50 -7.47
C LEU A 42 -0.79 0.76 -8.34
N ARG A 43 -0.46 1.30 -9.52
CA ARG A 43 0.49 0.66 -10.43
C ARG A 43 1.88 0.57 -9.79
N PHE A 44 2.28 1.63 -9.10
CA PHE A 44 3.52 1.65 -8.35
C PHE A 44 3.47 0.70 -7.15
N GLY A 45 2.37 0.71 -6.39
CA GLY A 45 2.15 -0.17 -5.24
C GLY A 45 2.25 -1.65 -5.63
N ILE A 46 1.61 -2.06 -6.73
CA ILE A 46 1.72 -3.43 -7.26
C ILE A 46 3.18 -3.79 -7.55
N ALA A 47 3.95 -2.90 -8.19
CA ALA A 47 5.36 -3.14 -8.48
C ALA A 47 6.19 -3.27 -7.19
N VAL A 48 5.96 -2.39 -6.21
CA VAL A 48 6.65 -2.41 -4.92
C VAL A 48 6.34 -3.69 -4.13
N THR A 49 5.07 -4.07 -4.03
CA THR A 49 4.63 -5.32 -3.40
C THR A 49 5.21 -6.53 -4.10
N ALA A 50 5.21 -6.56 -5.43
CA ALA A 50 5.81 -7.65 -6.20
C ALA A 50 7.30 -7.80 -5.91
N ILE A 51 8.04 -6.69 -5.80
CA ILE A 51 9.46 -6.69 -5.41
C ILE A 51 9.62 -7.24 -3.99
N GLY A 52 8.82 -6.77 -3.01
CA GLY A 52 8.88 -7.29 -1.63
C GLY A 52 8.64 -8.79 -1.57
N GLY A 53 7.63 -9.28 -2.28
CA GLY A 53 7.35 -10.71 -2.43
C GLY A 53 8.49 -11.48 -3.09
N ALA A 54 9.08 -10.95 -4.16
CA ALA A 54 10.25 -11.54 -4.80
C ALA A 54 11.45 -11.65 -3.84
N LEU A 55 11.72 -10.59 -3.06
CA LEU A 55 12.82 -10.54 -2.10
C LEU A 55 12.70 -11.60 -1.01
N ALA A 56 11.48 -11.86 -0.52
CA ALA A 56 11.23 -12.88 0.49
C ALA A 56 11.61 -14.30 0.03
N PHE A 57 11.61 -14.55 -1.28
CA PHE A 57 11.91 -15.85 -1.88
C PHE A 57 13.30 -15.95 -2.51
N LEU A 58 14.10 -14.87 -2.49
CA LEU A 58 15.50 -14.92 -2.92
C LEU A 58 16.32 -16.06 -2.28
N PRO A 59 16.14 -16.41 -0.98
CA PRO A 59 16.86 -17.52 -0.37
C PRO A 59 16.60 -18.88 -1.04
N SER A 60 15.46 -19.06 -1.71
CA SER A 60 15.12 -20.31 -2.41
C SER A 60 15.93 -20.53 -3.69
N LYS A 61 16.64 -19.50 -4.20
CA LYS A 61 17.51 -19.51 -5.39
C LYS A 61 16.87 -20.01 -6.71
N THR A 62 15.55 -20.24 -6.75
CA THR A 62 14.86 -20.67 -7.97
C THR A 62 14.05 -19.52 -8.56
N LEU A 63 14.14 -19.34 -9.88
CA LEU A 63 13.35 -18.32 -10.59
C LEU A 63 11.85 -18.54 -10.39
N ALA A 64 11.41 -19.81 -10.38
CA ALA A 64 10.02 -20.17 -10.12
C ALA A 64 9.57 -19.71 -8.72
N GLY A 65 10.38 -19.92 -7.68
CA GLY A 65 10.06 -19.48 -6.33
C GLY A 65 9.91 -17.96 -6.21
N VAL A 66 10.77 -17.19 -6.87
CA VAL A 66 10.70 -15.72 -6.90
C VAL A 66 9.43 -15.23 -7.59
N LEU A 67 9.07 -15.81 -8.74
CA LEU A 67 7.85 -15.43 -9.47
C LEU A 67 6.58 -15.79 -8.69
N VAL A 68 6.57 -16.97 -8.06
CA VAL A 68 5.47 -17.41 -7.20
C VAL A 68 5.32 -16.47 -6.00
N GLY A 69 6.43 -16.08 -5.36
CA GLY A 69 6.42 -15.12 -4.26
C GLY A 69 5.82 -13.77 -4.63
N ALA A 70 6.27 -13.18 -5.74
CA ALA A 70 5.73 -11.92 -6.25
C ALA A 70 4.21 -12.01 -6.53
N PHE A 71 3.76 -13.09 -7.17
CA PHE A 71 2.35 -13.32 -7.46
C PHE A 71 1.51 -13.45 -6.19
N PHE A 72 1.95 -14.27 -5.23
CA PHE A 72 1.25 -14.46 -3.96
C PHE A 72 1.17 -13.16 -3.16
N SER A 73 2.21 -12.33 -3.14
CA SER A 73 2.17 -11.04 -2.43
C SER A 73 1.11 -10.09 -3.00
N ILE A 74 0.98 -10.02 -4.33
CA ILE A 74 -0.09 -9.22 -4.96
C ILE A 74 -1.46 -9.80 -4.59
N LEU A 75 -1.63 -11.12 -4.68
CA LEU A 75 -2.90 -11.77 -4.34
C LEU A 75 -3.30 -11.51 -2.88
N VAL A 76 -2.36 -11.66 -1.94
CA VAL A 76 -2.59 -11.41 -0.50
C VAL A 76 -2.98 -9.96 -0.26
N LEU A 77 -2.37 -9.00 -0.93
CA LEU A 77 -2.76 -7.59 -0.86
C LEU A 77 -4.23 -7.38 -1.23
N PHE A 78 -4.69 -7.97 -2.35
CA PHE A 78 -6.08 -7.82 -2.78
C PHE A 78 -7.06 -8.51 -1.82
N LEU A 79 -6.71 -9.71 -1.32
CA LEU A 79 -7.54 -10.44 -0.37
C LEU A 79 -7.66 -9.71 0.97
N PHE A 80 -6.54 -9.21 1.50
CA PHE A 80 -6.51 -8.44 2.74
C PHE A 80 -7.30 -7.13 2.61
N ALA A 81 -7.10 -6.39 1.53
CA ALA A 81 -7.85 -5.17 1.27
C ALA A 81 -9.36 -5.44 1.12
N GLY A 82 -9.73 -6.53 0.44
CA GLY A 82 -11.12 -6.93 0.31
C GLY A 82 -11.74 -7.27 1.66
N PHE A 83 -11.01 -8.01 2.49
CA PHE A 83 -11.41 -8.34 3.86
C PHE A 83 -11.67 -7.07 4.69
N VAL A 84 -10.69 -6.15 4.79
CA VAL A 84 -10.84 -4.90 5.56
C VAL A 84 -12.02 -4.08 5.03
N HIS A 85 -12.16 -3.99 3.71
CA HIS A 85 -13.25 -3.23 3.09
C HIS A 85 -14.63 -3.78 3.43
N LEU A 86 -14.80 -5.10 3.44
CA LEU A 86 -16.06 -5.72 3.85
C LEU A 86 -16.38 -5.40 5.31
N PHE A 87 -15.39 -5.52 6.21
CA PHE A 87 -15.55 -5.18 7.64
C PHE A 87 -15.94 -3.72 7.84
N CYS A 88 -15.35 -2.78 7.10
CA CYS A 88 -15.71 -1.37 7.15
C CYS A 88 -17.07 -1.06 6.51
N GLY A 89 -17.50 -1.87 5.54
CA GLY A 89 -18.87 -1.82 5.02
C GLY A 89 -19.92 -2.04 6.10
N TYR A 90 -19.67 -2.99 7.01
CA TYR A 90 -20.53 -3.22 8.16
C TYR A 90 -20.53 -2.06 9.16
N SER A 91 -19.47 -1.22 9.19
CA SER A 91 -19.36 -0.06 10.08
C SER A 91 -19.88 1.27 9.51
N LYS A 92 -20.57 1.26 8.35
CA LYS A 92 -21.18 2.43 7.67
C LYS A 92 -20.18 3.51 7.17
N GLY A 93 -18.90 3.19 7.01
CA GLY A 93 -17.91 4.10 6.41
C GLY A 93 -18.13 4.34 4.91
N LYS A 94 -17.62 5.45 4.35
CA LYS A 94 -17.62 5.67 2.89
C LYS A 94 -16.70 4.65 2.23
N GLN A 95 -17.27 3.78 1.39
CA GLN A 95 -16.58 2.63 0.82
C GLN A 95 -15.69 3.00 -0.38
N GLU A 96 -14.45 3.42 -0.13
CA GLU A 96 -13.44 3.58 -1.20
C GLU A 96 -12.38 2.47 -1.15
N PHE A 97 -12.77 1.25 -1.57
CA PHE A 97 -11.87 0.09 -1.68
C PHE A 97 -10.54 0.44 -2.36
N MET A 98 -10.62 1.14 -3.48
CA MET A 98 -9.44 1.49 -4.27
C MET A 98 -8.51 2.47 -3.55
N GLY A 99 -9.04 3.36 -2.71
CA GLY A 99 -8.21 4.27 -1.90
C GLY A 99 -7.37 3.48 -0.90
N PHE A 100 -7.98 2.52 -0.22
CA PHE A 100 -7.29 1.63 0.72
C PHE A 100 -6.23 0.78 0.02
N VAL A 101 -6.58 0.12 -1.09
CA VAL A 101 -5.65 -0.71 -1.87
C VAL A 101 -4.43 0.10 -2.34
N ARG A 102 -4.62 1.36 -2.75
CA ARG A 102 -3.51 2.24 -3.15
C ARG A 102 -2.54 2.49 -2.00
N ILE A 103 -3.04 2.81 -0.80
CA ILE A 103 -2.20 3.04 0.37
C ILE A 103 -1.46 1.75 0.76
N ILE A 104 -2.18 0.63 0.87
CA ILE A 104 -1.59 -0.65 1.26
C ILE A 104 -0.55 -1.11 0.25
N GLY A 105 -0.85 -1.04 -1.05
CA GLY A 105 0.12 -1.37 -2.08
C GLY A 105 1.38 -0.51 -2.02
N LEU A 106 1.24 0.79 -1.81
CA LEU A 106 2.41 1.67 -1.68
C LEU A 106 3.22 1.39 -0.42
N SER A 107 2.56 0.98 0.66
CA SER A 107 3.20 0.65 1.93
C SER A 107 4.07 -0.62 1.87
N GLY A 108 3.86 -1.48 0.87
CA GLY A 108 4.65 -2.70 0.64
C GLY A 108 6.16 -2.47 0.47
N ILE A 109 6.62 -1.23 0.39
CA ILE A 109 8.04 -0.88 0.45
C ILE A 109 8.67 -1.33 1.77
N ILE A 110 7.88 -1.41 2.85
CA ILE A 110 8.35 -1.92 4.13
C ILE A 110 8.77 -3.39 4.05
N ASP A 111 8.14 -4.17 3.17
CA ASP A 111 8.44 -5.59 2.99
C ASP A 111 9.84 -5.81 2.39
N TRP A 112 10.46 -4.78 1.80
CA TRP A 112 11.83 -4.87 1.31
C TRP A 112 12.84 -5.04 2.46
N ALA A 113 12.46 -4.64 3.67
CA ALA A 113 13.26 -4.86 4.87
C ALA A 113 13.32 -6.36 5.28
N VAL A 114 12.60 -7.26 4.59
CA VAL A 114 12.68 -8.72 4.82
C VAL A 114 14.09 -9.30 4.65
N ILE A 115 14.97 -8.59 3.93
CA ILE A 115 16.38 -8.95 3.78
C ILE A 115 17.12 -8.87 5.13
N ILE A 116 16.64 -8.04 6.07
CA ILE A 116 17.25 -7.86 7.39
C ILE A 116 16.81 -9.04 8.29
N PRO A 117 17.75 -9.85 8.79
CA PRO A 117 17.43 -10.92 9.74
C PRO A 117 16.67 -10.38 10.96
N PHE A 118 15.66 -11.12 11.42
CA PHE A 118 14.84 -10.81 12.60
C PHE A 118 13.92 -9.58 12.48
N ALA A 119 13.91 -8.84 11.36
CA ALA A 119 13.00 -7.71 11.16
C ALA A 119 11.54 -8.12 10.93
N GLY A 120 11.28 -9.40 10.62
CA GLY A 120 9.97 -9.89 10.20
C GLY A 120 8.82 -9.54 11.14
N LEU A 121 8.97 -9.74 12.45
CA LEU A 121 7.91 -9.41 13.41
C LEU A 121 7.65 -7.89 13.46
N ALA A 122 8.71 -7.08 13.43
CA ALA A 122 8.58 -5.63 13.45
C ALA A 122 7.87 -5.11 12.18
N ILE A 123 8.22 -5.67 11.01
CA ILE A 123 7.58 -5.36 9.72
C ILE A 123 6.09 -5.70 9.78
N THR A 124 5.73 -6.88 10.28
CA THR A 124 4.33 -7.31 10.39
C THR A 124 3.54 -6.40 11.32
N VAL A 125 4.06 -6.11 12.52
CA VAL A 125 3.40 -5.21 13.48
C VAL A 125 3.21 -3.83 12.86
N TRP A 126 4.22 -3.30 12.18
CA TRP A 126 4.14 -2.00 11.56
C TRP A 126 3.16 -1.96 10.38
N SER A 127 3.06 -3.04 9.61
CA SER A 127 2.09 -3.19 8.53
C SER A 127 0.65 -3.16 9.04
N VAL A 128 0.41 -3.73 10.24
CA VAL A 128 -0.89 -3.61 10.92
C VAL A 128 -1.17 -2.17 11.31
N VAL A 129 -0.20 -1.44 11.87
CA VAL A 129 -0.35 -0.02 12.21
C VAL A 129 -0.68 0.83 10.97
N ILE A 130 0.03 0.63 9.86
CA ILE A 130 -0.27 1.29 8.59
C ILE A 130 -1.69 0.98 8.14
N SER A 131 -2.11 -0.28 8.23
CA SER A 131 -3.46 -0.70 7.82
C SER A 131 -4.56 -0.07 8.66
N ILE A 132 -4.35 0.08 9.96
CA ILE A 132 -5.30 0.77 10.84
C ILE A 132 -5.44 2.24 10.42
N LEU A 133 -4.33 2.97 10.28
CA LEU A 133 -4.38 4.39 9.91
C LEU A 133 -4.89 4.62 8.49
N ALA A 134 -4.55 3.73 7.55
CA ALA A 134 -5.10 3.76 6.20
C ALA A 134 -6.63 3.56 6.21
N THR A 135 -7.13 2.72 7.12
CA THR A 135 -8.57 2.51 7.30
C THR A 135 -9.23 3.75 7.90
N GLU A 136 -8.65 4.34 8.95
CA GLU A 136 -9.14 5.59 9.55
C GLU A 136 -9.24 6.70 8.50
N GLU A 137 -8.18 6.87 7.70
CA GLU A 137 -8.08 7.90 6.65
C GLU A 137 -9.12 7.69 5.53
N VAL A 138 -9.17 6.49 4.95
CA VAL A 138 -9.99 6.22 3.75
C VAL A 138 -11.48 6.14 4.09
N TYR A 139 -11.83 5.57 5.24
CA TYR A 139 -13.22 5.38 5.63
C TYR A 139 -13.75 6.52 6.52
N HIS A 140 -12.91 7.49 6.87
CA HIS A 140 -13.22 8.61 7.74
C HIS A 140 -13.81 8.17 9.08
N LEU A 141 -13.25 7.12 9.68
CA LEU A 141 -13.69 6.63 10.99
C LEU A 141 -13.23 7.62 12.06
N SER A 142 -14.16 8.16 12.86
CA SER A 142 -13.82 9.01 13.99
C SER A 142 -13.19 8.18 15.12
N ARG A 143 -12.18 8.75 15.78
CA ARG A 143 -11.66 8.23 17.06
C ARG A 143 -12.71 8.24 18.17
#